data_AF-A0A1X0VAP6-F1
#
_entry.id   AF-A0A1X0VAP6-F1
#
_cell.length_a   1.000
_cell.length_b   1.000
_cell.length_c   1.000
_cell.angle_alpha   90.00
_cell.angle_beta   90.00
_cell.angle_gamma   90.00
#
_symmetry.space_group_name_H-M   'P 1'
#
loop_
_entity.id
_entity.type
_entity.pdbx_description
1 polymer ?
#
loop_
_entity_poly.entity_id
_entity_poly.type
_entity_poly.pdbx_seq_one_letter_code
_entity_poly.pdbx_strand_id
1 'polypeptide(L)'
;MMVASIETSVKQWADEQIRQLGWQIIASENETADKVIDESLKNSLSKSGGTGGGRPDYTIIVSDGDKTIPVFIEYKGSKGKLEKIDKQGLVVLRTDYGDFDFKLAIPKYAVNGASYYAMNVVKETPYLEAIAVGINGNKDTSGTIQYEVSAYVLSKNNSELPIKLGDYPDLDFLKNTDPQKSKLFENIVDVQTDPKELEQRAIRDDAKIEAVLQ
;
A
#
# COMPACT_ATOMS: atom_id res chain seq x y z
N MET A 1 5.99 28.62 9.02
CA MET A 1 7.03 27.73 9.59
C MET A 1 6.92 26.38 8.91
N MET A 2 8.02 25.81 8.43
CA MET A 2 8.02 24.38 8.05
C MET A 2 7.91 23.57 9.35
N VAL A 3 6.84 22.79 9.48
CA VAL A 3 6.71 21.83 10.59
C VAL A 3 7.69 20.69 10.29
N ALA A 4 8.58 20.40 11.25
CA ALA A 4 9.52 19.30 11.11
C ALA A 4 8.76 17.96 11.03
N SER A 5 9.24 17.05 10.19
CA SER A 5 8.67 15.70 10.09
C SER A 5 8.77 14.97 11.44
N ILE A 6 7.72 14.23 11.80
CA ILE A 6 7.67 13.38 12.99
C ILE A 6 7.74 11.89 12.65
N GLU A 7 8.29 11.55 11.48
CA GLU A 7 8.26 10.21 10.91
C GLU A 7 8.86 9.14 11.83
N THR A 8 9.89 9.49 12.61
CA THR A 8 10.45 8.60 13.63
C THR A 8 9.42 8.22 14.70
N SER A 9 8.60 9.17 15.17
CA SER A 9 7.53 8.88 16.15
C SER A 9 6.42 8.03 15.53
N VAL A 10 6.08 8.28 14.26
CA VAL A 10 5.09 7.48 13.52
C VAL A 10 5.58 6.04 13.34
N LYS A 11 6.85 5.86 12.95
CA LYS A 11 7.49 4.55 12.85
C LYS A 11 7.48 3.81 14.19
N GLN A 12 7.88 4.46 15.27
CA GLN A 12 7.85 3.85 16.61
C GLN A 12 6.44 3.37 17.00
N TRP A 13 5.43 4.21 16.80
CA TRP A 13 4.03 3.87 17.07
C TRP A 13 3.53 2.69 16.23
N ALA A 14 3.88 2.64 14.94
CA ALA A 14 3.49 1.55 14.06
C ALA A 14 4.23 0.24 14.39
N ASP A 15 5.54 0.31 14.63
CA ASP A 15 6.37 -0.86 14.94
C ASP A 15 5.90 -1.56 16.23
N GLU A 16 5.43 -0.81 17.24
CA GLU A 16 4.82 -1.36 18.46
C GLU A 16 3.58 -2.21 18.17
N GLN A 17 2.74 -1.78 17.24
CA GLN A 17 1.54 -2.51 16.83
C GLN A 17 1.88 -3.70 15.93
N ILE A 18 2.82 -3.55 15.00
CA ILE A 18 3.26 -4.61 14.09
C ILE A 18 3.75 -5.83 14.90
N ARG A 19 4.50 -5.60 15.98
CA ARG A 19 4.97 -6.67 16.89
C ARG A 19 3.84 -7.44 17.57
N GLN A 20 2.65 -6.85 17.66
CA GLN A 20 1.48 -7.44 18.31
C GLN A 20 0.51 -8.11 17.32
N LEU A 21 0.79 -8.08 16.01
CA LEU A 21 -0.10 -8.65 15.00
C LEU A 21 -0.15 -10.19 15.04
N GLY A 22 0.88 -10.86 15.57
CA GLY A 22 0.87 -12.32 15.74
C GLY A 22 1.07 -13.14 14.45
N TRP A 23 1.52 -12.52 13.36
CA TRP A 23 1.95 -13.24 12.15
C TRP A 23 3.35 -13.81 12.32
N GLN A 24 3.62 -14.95 11.67
CA GLN A 24 4.93 -15.61 11.73
C GLN A 24 5.98 -14.91 10.86
N ILE A 25 5.55 -14.32 9.74
CA ILE A 25 6.45 -13.67 8.79
C ILE A 25 6.15 -12.17 8.80
N ILE A 26 7.01 -11.45 9.53
CA ILE A 26 7.06 -9.99 9.60
C ILE A 26 8.52 -9.62 9.38
N ALA A 27 8.82 -8.96 8.28
CA ALA A 27 10.17 -8.57 7.89
C ALA A 27 10.25 -7.05 7.75
N SER A 28 11.18 -6.43 8.48
CA SER A 28 11.57 -5.03 8.25
C SER A 28 12.43 -4.87 6.99
N GLU A 29 12.75 -3.64 6.59
CA GLU A 29 13.49 -3.27 5.37
C GLU A 29 14.80 -4.04 5.06
N ASN A 30 15.41 -4.72 6.03
CA ASN A 30 16.65 -5.48 5.88
C ASN A 30 16.49 -6.99 6.10
N GLU A 31 15.26 -7.45 6.29
CA GLU A 31 14.91 -8.85 6.54
C GLU A 31 14.19 -9.43 5.32
N THR A 32 14.33 -10.73 5.11
CA THR A 32 13.63 -11.45 4.04
C THR A 32 12.27 -11.93 4.54
N ALA A 33 11.19 -11.49 3.90
CA ALA A 33 9.86 -12.07 4.12
C ALA A 33 9.67 -13.34 3.28
N ASP A 34 9.99 -13.25 1.98
CA ASP A 34 9.85 -14.30 0.99
C ASP A 34 10.86 -14.03 -0.12
N LYS A 35 11.62 -15.05 -0.54
CA LYS A 35 12.68 -14.89 -1.54
C LYS A 35 12.17 -14.38 -2.89
N VAL A 36 10.98 -14.80 -3.30
CA VAL A 36 10.36 -14.40 -4.58
C VAL A 36 9.94 -12.93 -4.51
N ILE A 37 9.46 -12.47 -3.35
CA ILE A 37 9.16 -11.04 -3.11
C ILE A 37 10.45 -10.23 -3.13
N ASP A 38 11.48 -10.66 -2.41
CA ASP A 38 12.77 -9.96 -2.34
C ASP A 38 13.41 -9.82 -3.72
N GLU A 39 13.38 -10.88 -4.54
CA GLU A 39 13.89 -10.86 -5.91
C GLU A 39 13.10 -9.91 -6.81
N SER A 40 11.76 -9.93 -6.74
CA SER A 40 10.89 -8.99 -7.47
C SER A 40 11.21 -7.54 -7.10
N LEU A 41 11.28 -7.23 -5.80
CA LEU A 41 11.57 -5.89 -5.31
C LEU A 41 12.98 -5.43 -5.71
N LYS A 42 13.98 -6.31 -5.61
CA LYS A 42 15.36 -6.00 -6.01
C LYS A 42 15.49 -5.68 -7.50
N ASN A 43 14.71 -6.34 -8.34
CA ASN A 43 14.73 -6.15 -9.79
C ASN A 43 13.87 -4.96 -10.26
N SER A 44 12.96 -4.47 -9.41
CA SER A 44 12.19 -3.26 -9.68
C SER A 44 13.01 -1.98 -9.47
N LEU A 45 12.61 -0.88 -10.11
CA LEU A 45 13.15 0.45 -9.77
C LEU A 45 12.80 0.81 -8.33
N SER A 46 13.64 1.60 -7.68
CA SER A 46 13.28 2.18 -6.39
C SER A 46 12.12 3.15 -6.54
N LYS A 47 11.50 3.52 -5.41
CA LYS A 47 10.45 4.55 -5.35
C LYS A 47 10.85 5.92 -5.88
N SER A 48 12.16 6.16 -5.97
CA SER A 48 12.75 7.38 -6.52
C SER A 48 13.28 7.18 -7.96
N GLY A 49 13.03 6.02 -8.57
CA GLY A 49 13.42 5.69 -9.94
C GLY A 49 14.88 5.21 -10.10
N GLY A 50 15.57 4.89 -9.00
CA GLY A 50 16.95 4.40 -9.02
C GLY A 50 17.06 2.88 -9.13
N THR A 51 18.25 2.36 -9.41
CA THR A 51 18.51 0.91 -9.58
C THR A 51 18.75 0.14 -8.27
N GLY A 52 18.51 0.78 -7.11
CA GLY A 52 18.78 0.20 -5.79
C GLY A 52 17.75 -0.84 -5.30
N GLY A 53 16.72 -1.12 -6.11
CA GLY A 53 15.60 -1.97 -5.74
C GLY A 53 14.58 -1.27 -4.83
N GLY A 54 13.45 -1.93 -4.63
CA GLY A 54 12.44 -1.58 -3.65
C GLY A 54 12.77 -2.11 -2.25
N ARG A 55 12.53 -1.29 -1.23
CA ARG A 55 12.66 -1.63 0.19
C ARG A 55 11.45 -1.07 0.95
N PRO A 56 10.41 -1.88 1.19
CA PRO A 56 9.33 -1.51 2.10
C PRO A 56 9.83 -1.35 3.52
N ASP A 57 9.21 -0.46 4.29
CA ASP A 57 9.49 -0.35 5.73
C ASP A 57 9.22 -1.70 6.42
N TYR A 58 8.09 -2.34 6.08
CA TYR A 58 7.74 -3.70 6.47
C TYR A 58 7.06 -4.48 5.35
N THR A 59 7.34 -5.78 5.31
CA THR A 59 6.57 -6.80 4.60
C THR A 59 6.00 -7.80 5.60
N ILE A 60 4.70 -8.06 5.52
CA ILE A 60 4.01 -9.06 6.36
C ILE A 60 3.33 -10.07 5.43
N ILE A 61 3.43 -11.36 5.73
CA ILE A 61 2.67 -12.39 5.00
C ILE A 61 1.46 -12.78 5.83
N VAL A 62 0.26 -12.46 5.32
CA VAL A 62 -1.02 -12.84 5.94
C VAL A 62 -1.66 -14.01 5.21
N SER A 63 -2.35 -14.88 5.94
CA SER A 63 -3.07 -16.02 5.36
C SER A 63 -4.30 -16.40 6.18
N ASP A 64 -5.37 -16.80 5.50
CA ASP A 64 -6.56 -17.43 6.10
C ASP A 64 -6.53 -18.97 6.03
N GLY A 65 -5.45 -19.54 5.49
CA GLY A 65 -5.27 -20.98 5.25
C GLY A 65 -5.48 -21.39 3.79
N ASP A 66 -6.33 -20.68 3.05
CA ASP A 66 -6.61 -20.94 1.63
C ASP A 66 -5.84 -19.98 0.72
N LYS A 67 -5.73 -18.73 1.16
CA LYS A 67 -5.08 -17.65 0.43
C LYS A 67 -3.95 -17.05 1.25
N THR A 68 -2.88 -16.66 0.56
CA THR A 68 -1.73 -15.96 1.16
C THR A 68 -1.53 -14.64 0.44
N ILE A 69 -1.44 -13.55 1.19
CA ILE A 69 -1.35 -12.19 0.65
C ILE A 69 -0.19 -11.45 1.33
N PRO A 70 0.78 -10.90 0.58
CA PRO A 70 1.78 -10.01 1.13
C PRO A 70 1.20 -8.63 1.39
N VAL A 71 1.60 -8.04 2.51
CA VAL A 71 1.23 -6.69 2.95
C VAL A 71 2.49 -5.84 3.01
N PHE A 72 2.48 -4.71 2.32
CA PHE A 72 3.57 -3.73 2.30
C PHE A 72 3.17 -2.50 3.09
N ILE A 73 4.00 -2.11 4.05
CA ILE A 73 3.75 -0.95 4.91
C ILE A 73 4.76 0.15 4.60
N GLU A 74 4.29 1.40 4.64
CA GLU A 74 5.11 2.61 4.57
C GLU A 74 4.67 3.66 5.57
N TYR A 75 5.66 4.41 6.08
CA TYR A 75 5.42 5.50 7.03
C TYR A 75 5.72 6.87 6.40
N LYS A 76 4.97 7.89 6.82
CA LYS A 76 5.31 9.31 6.62
C LYS A 76 5.01 10.07 7.91
N GLY A 77 5.65 11.23 8.10
CA GLY A 77 5.51 12.04 9.33
C GLY A 77 5.19 13.50 9.09
N SER A 78 4.54 13.81 7.97
CA SER A 78 4.26 15.20 7.57
C SER A 78 2.79 15.37 7.24
N LYS A 79 2.23 16.55 7.51
CA LYS A 79 0.80 16.83 7.28
C LYS A 79 0.39 16.52 5.84
N GLY A 80 -0.67 15.73 5.68
CA GLY A 80 -1.23 15.37 4.37
C GLY A 80 -0.33 14.48 3.52
N LYS A 81 0.48 13.62 4.13
CA LYS A 81 1.37 12.66 3.43
C LYS A 81 0.90 11.21 3.52
N LEU A 82 -0.35 10.97 3.91
CA LEU A 82 -0.96 9.64 3.86
C LEU A 82 -1.05 9.14 2.41
N GLU A 83 -1.77 9.86 1.55
CA GLU A 83 -2.02 9.45 0.17
C GLU A 83 -2.15 10.64 -0.76
N LYS A 84 -1.79 10.43 -2.03
CA LYS A 84 -2.10 11.33 -3.15
C LYS A 84 -3.03 10.60 -4.09
N ILE A 85 -4.25 11.11 -4.20
CA ILE A 85 -5.29 10.61 -5.08
C ILE A 85 -5.56 11.59 -6.24
N ASP A 86 -6.03 11.07 -7.36
CA ASP A 86 -6.50 11.87 -8.49
C ASP A 86 -7.94 12.37 -8.28
N LYS A 87 -8.53 12.98 -9.31
CA LYS A 87 -9.90 13.53 -9.25
C LYS A 87 -10.98 12.45 -9.15
N GLN A 88 -10.64 11.21 -9.47
CA GLN A 88 -11.49 10.03 -9.42
C GLN A 88 -11.30 9.27 -8.10
N GLY A 89 -10.41 9.74 -7.23
CA GLY A 89 -10.12 9.12 -5.93
C GLY A 89 -9.12 7.96 -6.02
N LEU A 90 -8.37 7.84 -7.12
CA LEU A 90 -7.41 6.75 -7.33
C LEU A 90 -6.01 7.13 -6.88
N VAL A 91 -5.31 6.17 -6.29
CA VAL A 91 -3.90 6.32 -5.89
C VAL A 91 -3.03 6.66 -7.10
N VAL A 92 -2.40 7.83 -7.07
CA VAL A 92 -1.55 8.31 -8.16
C VAL A 92 -0.22 7.55 -8.17
N LEU A 93 -0.01 6.70 -9.17
CA LEU A 93 1.30 6.06 -9.44
C LEU A 93 2.00 6.66 -10.66
N ARG A 94 1.27 7.26 -11.59
CA ARG A 94 1.79 7.84 -12.82
C ARG A 94 1.57 9.35 -12.88
N THR A 95 2.39 10.02 -13.68
CA THR A 95 2.21 11.41 -14.09
C THR A 95 1.13 11.50 -15.17
N ASP A 96 0.70 12.72 -15.48
CA ASP A 96 -0.22 12.99 -16.59
C ASP A 96 0.34 12.58 -17.97
N TYR A 97 1.66 12.35 -18.05
CA TYR A 97 2.36 11.87 -19.26
C TYR A 97 2.47 10.34 -19.33
N GLY A 98 1.94 9.61 -18.36
CA GLY A 98 1.94 8.15 -18.33
C GLY A 98 3.17 7.50 -17.69
N ASP A 99 4.24 8.23 -17.39
CA ASP A 99 5.39 7.68 -16.65
C ASP A 99 5.12 7.54 -15.15
N PHE A 100 5.79 6.61 -14.47
CA PHE A 100 5.72 6.51 -13.01
C PHE A 100 6.19 7.82 -12.33
N ASP A 101 5.42 8.34 -11.37
CA ASP A 101 5.70 9.58 -10.66
C ASP A 101 6.69 9.35 -9.50
N PHE A 102 7.94 9.07 -9.86
CA PHE A 102 9.06 8.85 -8.95
C PHE A 102 9.57 10.10 -8.23
N LYS A 103 8.90 11.26 -8.39
CA LYS A 103 9.35 12.53 -7.80
C LYS A 103 8.34 13.08 -6.80
N LEU A 104 7.05 13.04 -7.14
CA LEU A 104 6.01 13.75 -6.40
C LEU A 104 5.00 12.83 -5.73
N ALA A 105 4.66 11.67 -6.28
CA ALA A 105 3.65 10.78 -5.72
C ALA A 105 4.29 9.61 -4.96
N ILE A 106 4.87 8.65 -5.69
CA ILE A 106 5.36 7.36 -5.16
C ILE A 106 6.27 7.54 -3.93
N PRO A 107 7.29 8.42 -3.93
CA PRO A 107 8.18 8.54 -2.77
C PRO A 107 7.66 9.49 -1.68
N LYS A 108 6.63 10.31 -1.94
CA LYS A 108 6.21 11.39 -1.03
C LYS A 108 5.00 11.04 -0.16
N TYR A 109 4.25 10.00 -0.52
CA TYR A 109 3.01 9.62 0.16
C TYR A 109 3.08 8.15 0.56
N ALA A 110 2.62 7.83 1.76
CA ALA A 110 2.74 6.50 2.36
C ALA A 110 2.04 5.43 1.52
N VAL A 111 0.75 5.62 1.24
CA VAL A 111 -0.07 4.69 0.44
C VAL A 111 0.50 4.50 -0.97
N ASN A 112 0.90 5.58 -1.64
CA ASN A 112 1.44 5.52 -3.00
C ASN A 112 2.74 4.72 -3.05
N GLY A 113 3.58 4.90 -2.03
CA GLY A 113 4.80 4.11 -1.88
C GLY A 113 4.49 2.63 -1.66
N ALA A 114 3.64 2.30 -0.70
CA ALA A 114 3.26 0.91 -0.43
C ALA A 114 2.61 0.25 -1.65
N SER A 115 1.75 0.99 -2.36
CA SER A 115 1.07 0.54 -3.58
C SER A 115 2.06 0.24 -4.71
N TYR A 116 3.12 1.02 -4.84
CA TYR A 116 4.16 0.76 -5.84
C TYR A 116 4.86 -0.59 -5.59
N TYR A 117 5.15 -0.94 -4.33
CA TYR A 117 5.72 -2.25 -4.01
C TYR A 117 4.72 -3.39 -4.25
N ALA A 118 3.49 -3.24 -3.75
CA ALA A 118 2.43 -4.21 -3.99
C ALA A 118 2.21 -4.48 -5.49
N MET A 119 2.20 -3.43 -6.32
CA MET A 119 2.07 -3.51 -7.78
C MET A 119 3.18 -4.35 -8.40
N ASN A 120 4.45 -4.07 -8.09
CA ASN A 120 5.58 -4.81 -8.66
C ASN A 120 5.51 -6.29 -8.27
N VAL A 121 5.13 -6.58 -7.03
CA VAL A 121 5.05 -7.96 -6.54
C VAL A 121 3.93 -8.74 -7.23
N VAL A 122 2.71 -8.21 -7.33
CA VAL A 122 1.64 -8.95 -8.03
C VAL A 122 1.90 -9.12 -9.53
N LYS A 123 2.68 -8.22 -10.15
CA LYS A 123 3.08 -8.33 -11.57
C LYS A 123 4.09 -9.45 -11.79
N GLU A 124 5.17 -9.45 -10.99
CA GLU A 124 6.36 -10.26 -11.26
C GLU A 124 6.40 -11.58 -10.48
N THR A 125 5.42 -11.84 -9.62
CA THR A 125 5.40 -13.05 -8.77
C THR A 125 4.11 -13.86 -8.93
N PRO A 126 4.02 -15.08 -8.35
CA PRO A 126 2.79 -15.86 -8.31
C PRO A 126 1.67 -15.29 -7.41
N TYR A 127 1.97 -14.30 -6.55
CA TYR A 127 0.95 -13.69 -5.68
C TYR A 127 -0.14 -13.01 -6.53
N LEU A 128 -1.39 -13.43 -6.33
CA LEU A 128 -2.54 -12.91 -7.09
C LEU A 128 -3.02 -11.56 -6.57
N GLU A 129 -2.78 -11.30 -5.28
CA GLU A 129 -3.19 -10.09 -4.58
C GLU A 129 -2.06 -9.64 -3.66
N ALA A 130 -2.04 -8.35 -3.35
CA ALA A 130 -1.17 -7.74 -2.34
C ALA A 130 -1.91 -6.58 -1.67
N ILE A 131 -1.57 -6.30 -0.41
CA ILE A 131 -2.13 -5.18 0.35
C ILE A 131 -1.06 -4.10 0.50
N ALA A 132 -1.45 -2.86 0.24
CA ALA A 132 -0.65 -1.68 0.51
C ALA A 132 -1.23 -0.93 1.71
N VAL A 133 -0.42 -0.67 2.72
CA VAL A 133 -0.82 0.08 3.92
C VAL A 133 0.06 1.31 4.04
N GLY A 134 -0.58 2.47 3.98
CA GLY A 134 0.07 3.74 4.27
C GLY A 134 -0.26 4.19 5.68
N ILE A 135 0.75 4.63 6.42
CA ILE A 135 0.60 5.22 7.73
C ILE A 135 1.23 6.61 7.71
N ASN A 136 0.51 7.59 8.23
CA ASN A 136 1.03 8.94 8.40
C ASN A 136 0.75 9.45 9.81
N GLY A 137 1.47 10.48 10.21
CA GLY A 137 1.12 11.25 11.39
C GLY A 137 1.60 12.68 11.32
N ASN A 138 0.87 13.58 11.99
CA ASN A 138 1.29 14.97 12.17
C ASN A 138 0.85 15.50 13.52
N LYS A 139 1.54 16.53 14.04
CA LYS A 139 1.12 17.22 15.26
C LYS A 139 0.01 18.22 14.94
N ASP A 140 -1.08 18.15 15.69
CA ASP A 140 -2.11 19.18 15.68
C ASP A 140 -1.65 20.46 16.42
N THR A 141 -2.54 21.45 16.51
CA THR A 141 -2.26 22.73 17.17
C THR A 141 -1.99 22.61 18.68
N SER A 142 -2.39 21.51 19.32
CA SER A 142 -2.09 21.21 20.73
C SER A 142 -0.76 20.47 20.92
N GLY A 143 -0.13 20.01 19.84
CA GLY A 143 1.09 19.21 19.88
C GLY A 143 0.85 17.70 19.96
N THR A 144 -0.41 17.26 20.03
CA THR A 144 -0.83 15.86 19.99
C THR A 144 -0.58 15.30 18.60
N ILE A 145 -0.04 14.08 18.52
CA ILE A 145 0.15 13.39 17.24
C ILE A 145 -1.18 12.76 16.83
N GLN A 146 -1.66 13.14 15.65
CA GLN A 146 -2.78 12.50 14.97
C GLN A 146 -2.23 11.50 13.97
N TYR A 147 -2.60 10.23 14.12
CA TYR A 147 -2.21 9.14 13.23
C TYR A 147 -3.30 8.90 12.18
N GLU A 148 -2.89 8.49 11.00
CA GLU A 148 -3.75 8.17 9.87
C GLU A 148 -3.29 6.82 9.29
N VAL A 149 -4.20 5.88 9.08
CA VAL A 149 -3.92 4.57 8.46
C VAL A 149 -4.92 4.33 7.35
N SER A 150 -4.44 4.03 6.14
CA SER A 150 -5.30 3.61 5.03
C SER A 150 -4.70 2.38 4.35
N ALA A 151 -5.56 1.42 4.01
CA ALA A 151 -5.15 0.21 3.30
C ALA A 151 -5.85 0.08 1.95
N TYR A 152 -5.15 -0.54 1.01
CA TYR A 152 -5.61 -0.80 -0.35
C TYR A 152 -5.25 -2.23 -0.75
N VAL A 153 -6.09 -2.87 -1.56
CA VAL A 153 -5.79 -4.16 -2.20
C VAL A 153 -5.48 -3.94 -3.69
N LEU A 154 -4.45 -4.64 -4.15
CA LEU A 154 -4.06 -4.69 -5.55
C LEU A 154 -4.17 -6.14 -6.00
N SER A 155 -4.67 -6.35 -7.22
CA SER A 155 -4.74 -7.67 -7.83
C SER A 155 -3.89 -7.75 -9.09
N LYS A 156 -3.42 -8.94 -9.42
CA LYS A 156 -2.53 -9.18 -10.58
C LYS A 156 -3.11 -8.65 -11.89
N ASN A 157 -4.42 -8.83 -12.09
CA ASN A 157 -5.11 -8.39 -13.31
C ASN A 157 -5.22 -6.86 -13.41
N ASN A 158 -5.23 -6.13 -12.27
CA ASN A 158 -5.41 -4.68 -12.20
C ASN A 158 -4.36 -4.04 -11.28
N SER A 159 -3.10 -4.43 -11.49
CA SER A 159 -2.00 -4.14 -10.56
C SER A 159 -1.66 -2.67 -10.39
N GLU A 160 -2.12 -1.78 -11.27
CA GLU A 160 -1.92 -0.32 -11.15
C GLU A 160 -3.16 0.42 -10.65
N LEU A 161 -4.22 -0.29 -10.28
CA LEU A 161 -5.47 0.28 -9.79
C LEU A 161 -5.78 -0.26 -8.38
N PRO A 162 -5.09 0.25 -7.34
CA PRO A 162 -5.39 -0.13 -5.96
C PRO A 162 -6.84 0.20 -5.61
N ILE A 163 -7.55 -0.75 -4.99
CA ILE A 163 -8.89 -0.53 -4.44
C ILE A 163 -8.77 -0.26 -2.95
N LYS A 164 -9.45 0.78 -2.46
CA LYS A 164 -9.44 1.10 -1.04
C LYS A 164 -10.11 -0.02 -0.23
N LEU A 165 -9.39 -0.59 0.73
CA LEU A 165 -9.93 -1.53 1.71
C LEU A 165 -10.61 -0.79 2.86
N GLY A 166 -10.04 0.34 3.27
CA GLY A 166 -10.60 1.17 4.35
C GLY A 166 -9.57 2.10 4.96
N ASP A 167 -10.09 3.05 5.73
CA ASP A 167 -9.32 3.82 6.70
C ASP A 167 -9.47 3.17 8.08
N TYR A 168 -8.38 3.11 8.83
CA TYR A 168 -8.33 2.41 10.13
C TYR A 168 -7.76 3.34 11.20
N PRO A 169 -8.18 3.17 12.48
CA PRO A 169 -7.60 3.92 13.58
C PRO A 169 -6.17 3.45 13.92
N ASP A 170 -5.86 2.19 13.62
CA ASP A 170 -4.64 1.48 13.99
C ASP A 170 -4.46 0.24 13.09
N LEU A 171 -3.43 -0.58 13.37
CA LEU A 171 -3.15 -1.82 12.63
C LEU A 171 -3.92 -3.04 13.15
N ASP A 172 -4.89 -2.89 14.06
CA ASP A 172 -5.62 -4.04 14.61
C ASP A 172 -6.39 -4.82 13.55
N PHE A 173 -6.77 -4.17 12.45
CA PHE A 173 -7.41 -4.83 11.30
C PHE A 173 -6.53 -5.93 10.66
N LEU A 174 -5.21 -5.91 10.90
CA LEU A 174 -4.28 -6.93 10.44
C LEU A 174 -3.97 -8.00 11.48
N LYS A 175 -4.57 -8.01 12.69
CA LYS A 175 -4.22 -9.00 13.71
C LYS A 175 -4.51 -10.44 13.24
N ASN A 176 -3.61 -11.36 13.55
CA ASN A 176 -3.75 -12.81 13.38
C ASN A 176 -4.63 -13.41 14.49
N THR A 177 -5.85 -12.90 14.58
CA THR A 177 -6.93 -13.41 15.40
C THR A 177 -8.08 -13.73 14.46
N ASP A 178 -8.83 -14.80 14.75
CA ASP A 178 -9.85 -15.27 13.81
C ASP A 178 -10.87 -14.19 13.40
N PRO A 179 -11.39 -13.33 14.30
CA PRO A 179 -12.33 -12.29 13.89
C PRO A 179 -11.71 -11.25 12.93
N GLN A 180 -10.46 -10.84 13.17
CA GLN A 180 -9.79 -9.83 12.36
C GLN A 180 -9.38 -10.40 11.01
N LYS A 181 -8.84 -11.63 10.97
CA LYS A 181 -8.54 -12.34 9.72
C LYS A 181 -9.78 -12.53 8.87
N SER A 182 -10.85 -13.13 9.42
CA SER A 182 -12.07 -13.35 8.64
C SER A 182 -12.61 -12.04 8.07
N LYS A 183 -12.66 -10.98 8.88
CA LYS A 183 -13.11 -9.66 8.43
C LYS A 183 -12.20 -9.06 7.34
N LEU A 184 -10.88 -9.21 7.45
CA LEU A 184 -9.94 -8.72 6.45
C LEU A 184 -10.16 -9.42 5.10
N PHE A 185 -10.19 -10.75 5.09
CA PHE A 185 -10.31 -11.54 3.86
C PHE A 185 -11.70 -11.41 3.22
N GLU A 186 -12.77 -11.32 4.01
CA GLU A 186 -14.11 -10.98 3.51
C GLU A 186 -14.12 -9.60 2.85
N ASN A 187 -13.61 -8.57 3.53
CA ASN A 187 -13.57 -7.22 2.98
C ASN A 187 -12.73 -7.13 1.69
N ILE A 188 -11.66 -7.91 1.56
CA ILE A 188 -10.86 -8.00 0.32
C ILE A 188 -11.71 -8.51 -0.86
N VAL A 189 -12.59 -9.48 -0.62
CA VAL A 189 -13.52 -9.97 -1.64
C VAL A 189 -14.60 -8.94 -1.93
N ASP A 190 -15.18 -8.35 -0.88
CA ASP A 190 -16.27 -7.39 -1.01
C ASP A 190 -15.88 -6.18 -1.85
N VAL A 191 -14.74 -5.52 -1.56
CA VAL A 191 -14.33 -4.32 -2.32
C VAL A 191 -13.98 -4.62 -3.77
N GLN A 192 -13.52 -5.85 -4.07
CA GLN A 192 -13.19 -6.26 -5.43
C GLN A 192 -14.42 -6.67 -6.25
N THR A 193 -15.52 -7.02 -5.58
CA THR A 193 -16.78 -7.44 -6.18
C THR A 193 -17.88 -6.38 -6.10
N ASP A 194 -17.59 -5.22 -5.48
CA ASP A 194 -18.50 -4.06 -5.47
C ASP A 194 -18.89 -3.70 -6.91
N PRO A 195 -20.19 -3.74 -7.26
CA PRO A 195 -20.66 -3.40 -8.60
C PRO A 195 -20.19 -2.03 -9.10
N LYS A 196 -20.03 -1.05 -8.21
CA LYS A 196 -19.54 0.29 -8.58
C LYS A 196 -18.07 0.26 -8.95
N GLU A 197 -17.24 -0.50 -8.23
CA GLU A 197 -15.83 -0.65 -8.58
C GLU A 197 -15.69 -1.43 -9.89
N LEU A 198 -16.50 -2.46 -10.11
CA LEU A 198 -16.53 -3.20 -11.38
C LEU A 198 -16.94 -2.30 -12.56
N GLU A 199 -17.97 -1.48 -12.38
CA GLU A 199 -18.41 -0.49 -13.40
C GLU A 199 -17.30 0.53 -13.68
N GLN A 200 -16.69 1.10 -12.63
CA GLN A 200 -15.60 2.06 -12.81
C GLN A 200 -14.40 1.43 -13.51
N ARG A 201 -14.07 0.17 -13.24
CA ARG A 201 -13.01 -0.56 -13.94
C ARG A 201 -13.33 -0.74 -15.42
N ALA A 202 -14.56 -1.14 -15.76
CA ALA A 202 -14.98 -1.25 -17.15
C ALA A 202 -14.81 0.08 -17.90
N ILE A 203 -15.27 1.19 -17.30
CA ILE A 203 -15.10 2.53 -17.88
C ILE A 203 -13.62 2.90 -18.09
N ARG A 204 -12.75 2.57 -17.12
CA ARG A 204 -11.31 2.84 -17.20
C ARG A 204 -10.64 2.01 -18.30
N ASP A 205 -11.05 0.76 -18.46
CA ASP A 205 -10.48 -0.14 -19.47
C ASP A 205 -10.93 0.25 -20.88
N ASP A 206 -12.19 0.65 -21.05
CA ASP A 206 -12.69 1.21 -22.31
C ASP A 206 -11.93 2.49 -22.71
N ALA A 207 -11.72 3.41 -21.75
CA ALA A 207 -10.96 4.64 -22.00
C ALA A 207 -9.49 4.38 -22.39
N LYS A 208 -8.85 3.35 -21.84
CA LYS A 208 -7.49 2.94 -22.23
C LYS A 208 -7.45 2.41 -23.67
N ILE A 209 -8.44 1.63 -24.06
CA ILE A 209 -8.53 1.09 -25.44
C ILE A 209 -8.68 2.26 -26.43
N GLU A 210 -9.55 3.22 -26.14
CA GLU A 210 -9.72 4.41 -26.99
C GLU A 210 -8.43 5.24 -27.14
N ALA A 211 -7.68 5.42 -26.04
CA ALA A 211 -6.43 6.18 -26.05
C ALA A 211 -5.30 5.53 -26.88
N VAL A 212 -5.33 4.20 -27.05
CA VAL A 212 -4.34 3.46 -27.86
C VAL A 212 -4.70 3.46 -29.36
N LEU A 213 -5.97 3.71 -29.71
CA LEU A 213 -6.46 3.71 -31.08
C LEU A 213 -6.35 5.08 -31.78
N GLN A 214 -5.93 6.13 -31.08
CA GLN A 214 -5.68 7.48 -31.61
C GLN A 214 -4.20 7.70 -31.90
#